data_AF-A0AAN6YEA5-F1
#
_entry.id   AF-A0AAN6YEA5-F1
#
_cell.length_a   1.000
_cell.length_b   1.000
_cell.length_c   1.000
_cell.angle_alpha   90.00
_cell.angle_beta   90.00
_cell.angle_gamma   90.00
#
_symmetry.space_group_name_H-M   'P 1'
#
loop_
_entity.id
_entity.type
_entity.pdbx_description
1 polymer ?
#
loop_
_entity_poly.entity_id
_entity_poly.type
_entity_poly.pdbx_seq_one_letter_code
_entity_poly.pdbx_strand_id
1 'polypeptide(L)'
;MSLPGNGTGSLADNVRNSISTLASHNDRGKCRTRDKDMSLEMAFPVPSINNGAMVPDDISGPPGRVLKPLTLLNLPPELQIMVLRHLEFADIERLRRTCKYLRALASPTTVRTIMGHDCLRSQLMGHCHACLLRDPFRARLLLGNEYDAGWPLNSMCIKCAMKSNDKRIRVGRKVMLGSRVEVWVCRWCGVPVTEGAAAGNEQFHRRCYQSYNLILVFFFLLGWLQFSLGIIASALAWRWWRFTPMVFGPTLASFILLWVVLVMLIFRGNKVRTYQYTWVLEFIILGLWGPPIYYLAHDIAAHPEMPVPKYTQAALAMFGLNALFRLVNVLGNTVLFFGYEITKTYRPGAPLWRKIVNPTFAFLIFWTYPQALERRRPVISDSTSQNSADTLSSDASPV
;
A
#
# COMPACT_ATOMS: atom_id res chain seq x y z
N MET A 1 17.28 -25.07 -24.52
CA MET A 1 18.06 -24.59 -23.36
C MET A 1 17.10 -23.98 -22.35
N SER A 2 16.73 -24.79 -21.36
CA SER A 2 15.75 -24.51 -20.32
C SER A 2 16.48 -24.04 -19.05
N LEU A 3 16.15 -22.83 -18.59
CA LEU A 3 16.66 -22.27 -17.33
C LEU A 3 15.80 -22.75 -16.14
N PRO A 4 16.39 -22.95 -14.95
CA PRO A 4 15.71 -23.55 -13.81
C PRO A 4 14.83 -22.54 -13.05
N GLY A 5 13.66 -23.03 -12.61
CA GLY A 5 12.69 -22.29 -11.80
C GLY A 5 13.17 -22.06 -10.36
N ASN A 6 13.04 -20.81 -9.93
CA ASN A 6 13.47 -20.34 -8.61
C ASN A 6 12.40 -20.68 -7.55
N GLY A 7 12.72 -21.61 -6.65
CA GLY A 7 11.83 -22.15 -5.63
C GLY A 7 11.54 -21.15 -4.50
N THR A 8 10.34 -20.56 -4.52
CA THR A 8 9.78 -19.82 -3.37
C THR A 8 8.48 -20.44 -2.82
N GLY A 9 8.04 -21.59 -3.36
CA GLY A 9 6.82 -22.30 -2.90
C GLY A 9 6.96 -23.11 -1.60
N SER A 10 8.17 -23.50 -1.19
CA SER A 10 8.34 -24.52 -0.15
C SER A 10 7.90 -24.12 1.27
N LEU A 11 7.99 -22.83 1.66
CA LEU A 11 7.70 -22.44 3.05
C LEU A 11 6.20 -22.22 3.33
N ALA A 12 5.50 -21.56 2.42
CA ALA A 12 4.07 -21.32 2.55
C ALA A 12 3.28 -22.63 2.39
N ASP A 13 3.70 -23.51 1.47
CA ASP A 13 3.00 -24.77 1.19
C ASP A 13 3.20 -25.80 2.30
N ASN A 14 4.37 -25.84 2.96
CA ASN A 14 4.59 -26.71 4.13
C ASN A 14 3.81 -26.25 5.37
N VAL A 15 3.68 -24.94 5.58
CA VAL A 15 2.81 -24.36 6.62
C VAL A 15 1.35 -24.66 6.29
N ARG A 16 0.95 -24.55 5.01
CA ARG A 16 -0.40 -24.86 4.55
C ARG A 16 -0.79 -26.31 4.79
N ASN A 17 0.10 -27.27 4.50
CA ASN A 17 -0.15 -28.71 4.67
C ASN A 17 -0.14 -29.17 6.13
N SER A 18 0.70 -28.54 6.99
CA SER A 18 0.71 -28.83 8.43
C SER A 18 -0.47 -28.21 9.19
N ILE A 19 -1.15 -27.22 8.61
CA ILE A 19 -2.24 -26.46 9.26
C ILE A 19 -3.60 -26.83 8.68
N SER A 20 -3.70 -27.23 7.42
CA SER A 20 -4.92 -27.81 6.84
C SER A 20 -5.34 -29.06 7.60
N THR A 21 -4.38 -29.87 8.04
CA THR A 21 -4.64 -31.00 8.94
C THR A 21 -5.23 -30.52 10.26
N LEU A 22 -4.70 -29.46 10.91
CA LEU A 22 -5.22 -28.89 12.18
C LEU A 22 -6.71 -28.50 12.12
N ALA A 23 -7.22 -28.10 10.96
CA ALA A 23 -8.57 -27.55 10.79
C ALA A 23 -9.69 -28.59 10.60
N SER A 24 -9.39 -29.85 10.24
CA SER A 24 -10.40 -30.83 9.83
C SER A 24 -10.73 -31.87 10.91
N HIS A 25 -11.49 -31.50 11.95
CA HIS A 25 -12.45 -32.42 12.59
C HIS A 25 -13.28 -31.68 13.64
N ASN A 26 -14.60 -31.86 13.57
CA ASN A 26 -15.60 -31.14 14.34
C ASN A 26 -15.94 -31.94 15.61
N ASP A 27 -15.27 -31.63 16.73
CA ASP A 27 -15.66 -32.14 18.05
C ASP A 27 -15.88 -30.98 19.03
N ARG A 28 -17.10 -30.95 19.60
CA ARG A 28 -17.61 -29.85 20.43
C ARG A 28 -17.04 -29.94 21.84
N GLY A 29 -16.20 -28.98 22.23
CA GLY A 29 -15.71 -28.82 23.60
C GLY A 29 -15.62 -27.34 23.98
N LYS A 30 -16.36 -26.93 25.02
CA LYS A 30 -16.49 -25.54 25.50
C LYS A 30 -15.16 -24.91 25.89
N CYS A 31 -14.90 -23.71 25.37
CA CYS A 31 -13.78 -22.85 25.72
C CYS A 31 -13.99 -22.13 27.07
N ARG A 32 -12.92 -22.02 27.87
CA ARG A 32 -12.86 -21.19 29.08
C ARG A 32 -12.09 -19.91 28.73
N THR A 33 -12.79 -18.81 28.50
CA THR A 33 -12.16 -17.47 28.38
C THR A 33 -11.72 -17.00 29.76
N ARG A 34 -10.48 -16.53 29.88
CA ARG A 34 -9.97 -15.89 31.10
C ARG A 34 -9.58 -14.47 30.75
N ASP A 35 -10.57 -13.59 30.75
CA ASP A 35 -10.35 -12.17 31.01
C ASP A 35 -10.09 -12.06 32.51
N LYS A 36 -8.88 -11.62 32.89
CA LYS A 36 -8.66 -10.92 34.15
C LYS A 36 -7.58 -9.88 33.97
N ASP A 37 -8.02 -8.64 34.15
CA ASP A 37 -7.24 -7.51 34.64
C ASP A 37 -6.26 -7.94 35.72
N MET A 38 -4.99 -7.52 35.60
CA MET A 38 -4.18 -7.19 36.76
C MET A 38 -3.07 -6.23 36.36
N SER A 39 -3.41 -4.95 36.40
CA SER A 39 -2.45 -3.90 36.73
C SER A 39 -1.94 -4.17 38.15
N LEU A 40 -0.63 -4.36 38.33
CA LEU A 40 0.10 -3.78 39.47
C LEU A 40 1.60 -3.95 39.26
N GLU A 41 2.31 -2.85 39.51
CA GLU A 41 3.75 -2.72 39.57
C GLU A 41 4.40 -3.76 40.48
N MET A 42 5.57 -4.24 40.10
CA MET A 42 6.66 -4.44 41.06
C MET A 42 7.99 -4.40 40.32
N ALA A 43 8.69 -3.28 40.49
CA ALA A 43 10.08 -3.11 40.17
C ALA A 43 10.93 -4.07 41.02
N PHE A 44 11.88 -4.75 40.40
CA PHE A 44 12.99 -5.37 41.13
C PHE A 44 14.32 -4.77 40.64
N PRO A 45 15.22 -4.40 41.57
CA PRO A 45 16.45 -3.69 41.27
C PRO A 45 17.50 -4.63 40.65
N VAL A 46 18.29 -4.07 39.74
CA VAL A 46 19.49 -4.69 39.17
C VAL A 46 20.68 -4.39 40.08
N PRO A 47 21.39 -5.38 40.65
CA PRO A 47 22.70 -5.13 41.24
C PRO A 47 23.77 -5.22 40.15
N SER A 48 24.65 -4.21 40.17
CA SER A 48 25.81 -4.05 39.30
C SER A 48 26.85 -5.15 39.52
N ILE A 49 27.40 -5.64 38.41
CA ILE A 49 28.61 -6.46 38.38
C ILE A 49 29.80 -5.58 38.80
N ASN A 50 30.48 -5.95 39.89
CA ASN A 50 31.78 -5.39 40.23
C ASN A 50 32.81 -6.52 40.36
N ASN A 51 33.91 -6.33 39.63
CA ASN A 51 35.08 -7.17 39.56
C ASN A 51 35.85 -7.16 40.88
N GLY A 52 36.28 -8.33 41.33
CA GLY A 52 37.17 -8.47 42.49
C GLY A 52 37.61 -9.91 42.62
N ALA A 53 38.61 -10.30 41.83
CA ALA A 53 39.31 -11.56 41.98
C ALA A 53 40.19 -11.50 43.23
N MET A 54 39.90 -12.35 44.21
CA MET A 54 40.83 -12.72 45.27
C MET A 54 40.60 -14.21 45.58
N VAL A 55 41.59 -15.03 45.20
CA VAL A 55 41.72 -16.45 45.53
C VAL A 55 42.28 -16.52 46.96
N PRO A 56 41.71 -17.35 47.85
CA PRO A 56 42.47 -18.51 48.30
C PRO A 56 41.66 -19.79 48.51
N ASP A 57 42.25 -20.88 48.02
CA ASP A 57 42.46 -22.22 48.58
C ASP A 57 41.36 -23.02 49.30
N ASP A 58 41.32 -24.29 48.87
CA ASP A 58 40.93 -25.50 49.59
C ASP A 58 39.50 -25.66 50.10
N ILE A 59 38.65 -26.29 49.26
CA ILE A 59 37.72 -27.33 49.72
C ILE A 59 37.64 -28.44 48.65
N SER A 60 38.26 -29.57 48.96
CA SER A 60 38.07 -30.87 48.32
C SER A 60 36.66 -31.40 48.60
N GLY A 61 35.70 -31.01 47.76
CA GLY A 61 34.36 -31.60 47.69
C GLY A 61 34.24 -32.68 46.61
N PRO A 62 33.32 -33.66 46.76
CA PRO A 62 33.14 -34.74 45.78
C PRO A 62 32.75 -34.17 44.41
N PRO A 63 33.04 -34.87 43.29
CA PRO A 63 32.91 -34.30 41.95
C PRO A 63 31.53 -33.68 41.77
N GLY A 64 31.52 -32.35 41.70
CA GLY A 64 30.33 -31.55 41.50
C GLY A 64 29.62 -32.10 40.27
N ARG A 65 28.37 -32.50 40.44
CA ARG A 65 27.48 -32.79 39.33
C ARG A 65 27.56 -31.58 38.42
N VAL A 66 28.20 -31.74 37.26
CA VAL A 66 28.14 -30.76 36.19
C VAL A 66 26.65 -30.60 35.91
N LEU A 67 26.06 -29.52 36.43
CA LEU A 67 24.70 -29.14 36.13
C LEU A 67 24.70 -28.87 34.63
N LYS A 68 24.37 -29.90 33.85
CA LYS A 68 24.11 -29.77 32.42
C LYS A 68 23.23 -28.54 32.26
N PRO A 69 23.54 -27.62 31.33
CA PRO A 69 22.71 -26.44 31.12
C PRO A 69 21.27 -26.92 30.99
N LEU A 70 20.37 -26.33 31.79
CA LEU A 70 18.94 -26.65 31.76
C LEU A 70 18.39 -26.24 30.40
N THR A 71 18.50 -27.13 29.42
CA THR A 71 17.87 -26.96 28.12
C THR A 71 16.45 -27.51 28.21
N LEU A 72 15.52 -26.87 27.49
CA LEU A 72 14.11 -27.27 27.43
C LEU A 72 13.93 -28.76 27.11
N LEU A 73 14.88 -29.33 26.36
CA LEU A 73 14.91 -30.72 25.91
C LEU A 73 15.27 -31.73 27.01
N ASN A 74 15.89 -31.27 28.10
CA ASN A 74 16.25 -32.10 29.24
C ASN A 74 15.11 -32.21 30.28
N LEU A 75 14.00 -31.48 30.10
CA LEU A 75 12.84 -31.62 30.96
C LEU A 75 12.08 -32.92 30.63
N PRO A 76 11.48 -33.59 31.63
CA PRO A 76 10.47 -34.62 31.41
C PRO A 76 9.35 -34.16 30.46
N PRO A 77 8.85 -35.04 29.57
CA PRO A 77 7.86 -34.68 28.56
C PRO A 77 6.57 -34.11 29.16
N GLU A 78 6.21 -34.49 30.39
CA GLU A 78 5.05 -33.96 31.12
C GLU A 78 5.20 -32.46 31.40
N LEU A 79 6.40 -32.04 31.84
CA LEU A 79 6.70 -30.63 32.07
C LEU A 79 6.76 -29.85 30.76
N GLN A 80 7.26 -30.47 29.69
CA GLN A 80 7.26 -29.85 28.37
C GLN A 80 5.83 -29.64 27.83
N ILE A 81 4.91 -30.59 28.06
CA ILE A 81 3.49 -30.45 27.73
C ILE A 81 2.84 -29.36 28.61
N MET A 82 3.19 -29.27 29.89
CA MET A 82 2.73 -28.18 30.75
C MET A 82 3.21 -26.81 30.23
N VAL A 83 4.45 -26.71 29.76
CA VAL A 83 4.96 -25.49 29.12
C VAL A 83 4.16 -25.17 27.86
N LEU A 84 3.92 -26.16 26.98
CA LEU A 84 3.10 -25.99 25.77
C LEU A 84 1.69 -25.47 26.07
N ARG A 85 1.08 -25.90 27.19
CA ARG A 85 -0.26 -25.42 27.60
C ARG A 85 -0.30 -23.93 27.94
N HIS A 86 0.83 -23.34 28.33
CA HIS A 86 0.93 -21.92 28.65
C HIS A 86 1.37 -21.07 27.46
N LEU A 87 1.73 -21.68 26.33
CA LEU A 87 2.15 -20.98 25.13
C LEU A 87 0.98 -20.67 24.21
N GLU A 88 1.04 -19.52 23.55
CA GLU A 88 0.09 -19.17 22.50
C GLU A 88 0.35 -19.97 21.23
N PHE A 89 -0.65 -20.01 20.34
CA PHE A 89 -0.54 -20.72 19.06
C PHE A 89 0.71 -20.29 18.26
N ALA A 90 0.99 -18.98 18.20
CA ALA A 90 2.15 -18.46 17.50
C ALA A 90 3.48 -18.98 18.07
N ASP A 91 3.59 -19.08 19.40
CA ASP A 91 4.82 -19.51 20.05
C ASP A 91 5.01 -21.02 19.93
N ILE A 92 3.93 -21.81 19.99
CA ILE A 92 3.98 -23.25 19.69
C ILE A 92 4.44 -23.47 18.24
N GLU A 93 3.91 -22.70 17.29
CA GLU A 93 4.30 -22.83 15.88
C GLU A 93 5.76 -22.39 15.64
N ARG A 94 6.25 -21.38 16.36
CA ARG A 94 7.69 -21.02 16.37
C ARG A 94 8.53 -22.15 16.97
N LEU A 95 8.08 -22.74 18.08
CA LEU A 95 8.76 -23.85 18.74
C LEU A 95 8.84 -25.09 17.84
N ARG A 96 7.77 -25.41 17.10
CA ARG A 96 7.75 -26.50 16.10
C ARG A 96 8.78 -26.32 14.97
N ARG A 97 9.28 -25.10 14.76
CA ARG A 97 10.28 -24.78 13.72
C ARG A 97 11.72 -24.91 14.21
N THR A 98 11.97 -24.94 15.52
CA THR A 98 13.34 -24.96 16.05
C THR A 98 13.99 -26.33 15.95
N CYS A 99 13.31 -27.42 16.33
CA CYS A 99 13.87 -28.77 16.23
C CYS A 99 12.82 -29.86 15.91
N LYS A 100 13.30 -31.00 15.38
CA LYS A 100 12.45 -32.15 14.99
C LYS A 100 11.70 -32.75 16.18
N TYR A 101 12.34 -32.79 17.36
CA TYR A 101 11.73 -33.30 18.58
C TYR A 101 10.55 -32.44 19.02
N LEU A 102 10.70 -31.12 19.11
CA LEU A 102 9.62 -30.20 19.47
C LEU A 102 8.51 -30.18 18.42
N ARG A 103 8.83 -30.43 17.15
CA ARG A 103 7.84 -30.64 16.09
C ARG A 103 7.00 -31.90 16.32
N ALA A 104 7.62 -33.00 16.73
CA ALA A 104 6.94 -34.25 17.04
C ALA A 104 6.12 -34.15 18.33
N LEU A 105 6.68 -33.52 19.37
CA LEU A 105 6.00 -33.29 20.65
C LEU A 105 4.75 -32.41 20.47
N ALA A 106 4.91 -31.24 19.83
CA ALA A 106 3.81 -30.35 19.49
C ALA A 106 3.14 -30.77 18.17
N SER A 107 2.77 -32.04 18.03
CA SER A 107 2.05 -32.52 16.85
C SER A 107 0.67 -31.84 16.71
N PRO A 108 0.06 -31.79 15.51
CA PRO A 108 -1.26 -31.19 15.32
C PRO A 108 -2.33 -31.74 16.27
N THR A 109 -2.33 -33.06 16.50
CA THR A 109 -3.26 -33.72 17.42
C THR A 109 -3.01 -33.29 18.86
N THR A 110 -1.74 -33.24 19.29
CA THR A 110 -1.35 -32.76 20.61
C THR A 110 -1.78 -31.31 20.86
N VAL A 111 -1.64 -30.43 19.86
CA VAL A 111 -2.05 -29.02 20.00
C VAL A 111 -3.57 -28.91 20.12
N ARG A 112 -4.34 -29.70 19.37
CA ARG A 112 -5.81 -29.73 19.49
C ARG A 112 -6.26 -30.20 20.87
N THR A 113 -5.63 -31.23 21.43
CA THR A 113 -6.01 -31.75 22.76
C THR A 113 -5.65 -30.79 23.88
N ILE A 114 -4.51 -30.11 23.79
CA ILE A 114 -4.07 -29.14 24.81
C ILE A 114 -4.92 -27.87 24.82
N MET A 115 -5.24 -27.32 23.64
CA MET A 115 -5.98 -26.06 23.54
C MET A 115 -7.50 -26.23 23.56
N GLY A 116 -8.02 -27.36 23.07
CA GLY A 116 -9.44 -27.55 22.79
C GLY A 116 -9.86 -26.89 21.47
N HIS A 117 -10.93 -27.40 20.86
CA HIS A 117 -11.38 -27.01 19.52
C HIS A 117 -11.74 -25.53 19.40
N ASP A 118 -12.58 -25.02 20.31
CA ASP A 118 -13.09 -23.65 20.24
C ASP A 118 -11.99 -22.60 20.51
N CYS A 119 -11.09 -22.87 21.46
CA CYS A 119 -9.96 -22.01 21.77
C CYS A 119 -8.98 -21.98 20.59
N LEU A 120 -8.62 -23.15 20.05
CA LEU A 120 -7.74 -23.24 18.89
C LEU A 120 -8.31 -22.48 17.70
N ARG A 121 -9.60 -22.65 17.41
CA ARG A 121 -10.28 -21.91 16.34
C ARG A 121 -10.22 -20.39 16.56
N SER A 122 -10.49 -19.93 17.78
CA SER A 122 -10.40 -18.50 18.11
C SER A 122 -8.97 -17.96 17.96
N GLN A 123 -7.97 -18.74 18.39
CA GLN A 123 -6.56 -18.41 18.25
C GLN A 123 -6.17 -18.35 16.77
N LEU A 124 -6.55 -19.33 15.94
CA LEU A 124 -6.26 -19.34 14.51
C LEU A 124 -6.85 -18.11 13.80
N MET A 125 -8.08 -17.71 14.12
CA MET A 125 -8.71 -16.50 13.56
C MET A 125 -8.11 -15.20 14.10
N GLY A 126 -7.49 -15.23 15.29
CA GLY A 126 -6.83 -14.09 15.93
C GLY A 126 -5.37 -13.88 15.53
N HIS A 127 -4.84 -14.70 14.62
CA HIS A 127 -3.46 -14.62 14.16
C HIS A 127 -3.37 -14.31 12.66
N CYS A 128 -2.30 -13.62 12.28
CA CYS A 128 -1.96 -13.48 10.87
C CYS A 128 -1.29 -14.77 10.34
N HIS A 129 -1.81 -15.35 9.26
CA HIS A 129 -1.22 -16.52 8.60
C HIS A 129 0.26 -16.32 8.22
N ALA A 130 0.64 -15.14 7.73
CA ALA A 130 2.00 -14.87 7.25
C ALA A 130 3.03 -14.60 8.36
N CYS A 131 2.73 -13.69 9.30
CA CYS A 131 3.70 -13.28 10.34
C CYS A 131 3.41 -13.83 11.74
N LEU A 132 2.30 -14.55 11.93
CA LEU A 132 1.86 -15.07 13.22
C LEU A 132 1.72 -14.00 14.31
N LEU A 133 1.49 -12.74 13.93
CA LEU A 133 1.16 -11.69 14.90
C LEU A 133 -0.26 -11.90 15.42
N ARG A 134 -0.43 -11.87 16.74
CA ARG A 134 -1.71 -11.95 17.43
C ARG A 134 -2.40 -10.60 17.47
N ASP A 135 -3.70 -10.58 17.18
CA ASP A 135 -4.59 -9.46 17.43
C ASP A 135 -5.87 -9.99 18.10
N PRO A 136 -6.01 -9.82 19.43
CA PRO A 136 -7.12 -10.39 20.18
C PRO A 136 -8.47 -9.80 19.76
N PHE A 137 -8.50 -8.52 19.38
CA PHE A 137 -9.73 -7.83 18.95
C PHE A 137 -10.01 -8.00 17.45
N ARG A 138 -9.08 -8.58 16.69
CA ARG A 138 -9.17 -8.80 15.24
C ARG A 138 -9.48 -7.51 14.45
N ALA A 139 -9.15 -6.34 15.02
CA ALA A 139 -9.42 -5.03 14.45
C ALA A 139 -8.41 -4.65 13.36
N ARG A 140 -7.26 -5.33 13.29
CA ARG A 140 -6.17 -5.08 12.34
C ARG A 140 -5.87 -6.30 11.46
N LEU A 141 -6.74 -7.30 11.52
CA LEU A 141 -6.73 -8.49 10.68
C LEU A 141 -7.82 -8.38 9.62
N LEU A 142 -7.51 -8.75 8.38
CA LEU A 142 -8.50 -8.96 7.35
C LEU A 142 -9.23 -10.28 7.59
N LEU A 143 -10.54 -10.28 7.36
CA LEU A 143 -11.34 -11.49 7.44
C LEU A 143 -10.88 -12.49 6.37
N GLY A 144 -10.55 -13.71 6.81
CA GLY A 144 -10.28 -14.85 5.93
C GLY A 144 -11.56 -15.28 5.23
N ASN A 145 -11.48 -15.67 3.96
CA ASN A 145 -12.59 -16.29 3.27
C ASN A 145 -12.82 -17.70 3.84
N GLU A 146 -14.07 -18.07 4.11
CA GLU A 146 -14.44 -19.36 4.69
C GLU A 146 -14.31 -20.51 3.69
N TYR A 147 -14.42 -20.20 2.39
CA TYR A 147 -14.31 -21.18 1.31
C TYR A 147 -12.86 -21.45 0.86
N ASP A 148 -11.88 -20.74 1.41
CA ASP A 148 -10.48 -20.95 1.04
C ASP A 148 -9.91 -22.16 1.81
N ALA A 149 -9.11 -22.98 1.12
CA ALA A 149 -8.48 -24.19 1.70
C ALA A 149 -7.56 -23.93 2.92
N GLY A 150 -7.22 -22.67 3.22
CA GLY A 150 -6.42 -22.29 4.39
C GLY A 150 -7.25 -21.92 5.62
N TRP A 151 -8.58 -21.99 5.55
CA TRP A 151 -9.43 -21.67 6.68
C TRP A 151 -9.29 -22.72 7.81
N PRO A 152 -9.27 -22.32 9.09
CA PRO A 152 -9.54 -20.97 9.64
C PRO A 152 -8.32 -20.03 9.72
N LEU A 153 -7.10 -20.49 9.41
CA LEU A 153 -5.89 -19.64 9.45
C LEU A 153 -5.66 -18.92 8.10
N ASN A 154 -6.64 -18.14 7.67
CA ASN A 154 -6.56 -17.35 6.43
C ASN A 154 -6.66 -15.82 6.69
N SER A 155 -6.72 -15.43 7.96
CA SER A 155 -6.61 -14.04 8.39
C SER A 155 -5.21 -13.50 8.08
N MET A 156 -5.15 -12.28 7.55
CA MET A 156 -3.88 -11.59 7.30
C MET A 156 -3.89 -10.22 7.95
N CYS A 157 -2.79 -9.85 8.61
CA CYS A 157 -2.64 -8.48 9.09
C CYS A 157 -2.48 -7.52 7.92
N ILE A 158 -2.89 -6.26 8.14
CA ILE A 158 -2.83 -5.21 7.12
C ILE A 158 -1.43 -5.06 6.52
N LYS A 159 -0.37 -5.14 7.34
CA LYS A 159 1.03 -5.04 6.87
C LYS A 159 1.40 -6.17 5.90
N CYS A 160 1.04 -7.41 6.24
CA CYS A 160 1.31 -8.57 5.40
C CYS A 160 0.47 -8.54 4.12
N ALA A 161 -0.82 -8.20 4.21
CA ALA A 161 -1.70 -8.07 3.06
C ALA A 161 -1.24 -6.98 2.09
N MET A 162 -0.70 -5.87 2.59
CA MET A 162 -0.11 -4.82 1.77
C MET A 162 1.18 -5.26 1.09
N LYS A 163 2.03 -6.02 1.79
CA LYS A 163 3.28 -6.57 1.26
C LYS A 163 3.02 -7.64 0.18
N SER A 164 2.05 -8.51 0.38
CA SER A 164 1.67 -9.58 -0.57
C SER A 164 0.78 -9.10 -1.72
N ASN A 165 0.39 -7.81 -1.74
CA ASN A 165 -0.54 -7.25 -2.73
C ASN A 165 -1.85 -8.04 -2.80
N ASP A 166 -2.45 -8.28 -1.64
CA ASP A 166 -3.71 -9.00 -1.54
C ASP A 166 -4.82 -8.29 -2.32
N LYS A 167 -5.52 -9.04 -3.17
CA LYS A 167 -6.64 -8.55 -3.99
C LYS A 167 -7.78 -7.99 -3.14
N ARG A 168 -7.90 -8.37 -1.86
CA ARG A 168 -8.90 -7.86 -0.91
C ARG A 168 -8.71 -6.37 -0.63
N ILE A 169 -7.47 -5.87 -0.55
CA ILE A 169 -7.20 -4.45 -0.30
C ILE A 169 -7.19 -3.70 -1.64
N ARG A 170 -8.32 -3.07 -1.97
CA ARG A 170 -8.40 -2.13 -3.10
C ARG A 170 -8.98 -0.80 -2.66
N VAL A 171 -8.40 0.26 -3.21
CA VAL A 171 -8.81 1.64 -2.95
C VAL A 171 -10.26 1.88 -3.32
N GLY A 172 -10.98 2.60 -2.45
CA GLY A 172 -12.39 2.93 -2.67
C GLY A 172 -13.34 1.73 -2.53
N ARG A 173 -12.87 0.62 -1.96
CA ARG A 173 -13.71 -0.49 -1.50
C ARG A 173 -13.71 -0.54 0.02
N LYS A 174 -14.81 -1.05 0.58
CA LYS A 174 -14.86 -1.48 1.97
C LYS A 174 -14.22 -2.86 2.07
N VAL A 175 -13.52 -3.09 3.17
CA VAL A 175 -12.96 -4.39 3.53
C VAL A 175 -13.52 -4.82 4.88
N MET A 176 -13.85 -6.10 4.99
CA MET A 176 -14.28 -6.71 6.25
C MET A 176 -13.04 -7.06 7.09
N LEU A 177 -13.01 -6.54 8.31
CA LEU A 177 -12.02 -6.92 9.31
C LEU A 177 -12.41 -8.24 9.99
N GLY A 178 -11.47 -8.88 10.69
CA GLY A 178 -11.73 -10.09 11.46
C GLY A 178 -12.70 -9.87 12.63
N SER A 179 -12.89 -8.62 13.06
CA SER A 179 -13.93 -8.17 13.99
C SER A 179 -15.33 -8.09 13.36
N ARG A 180 -15.46 -8.36 12.05
CA ARG A 180 -16.68 -8.20 11.22
C ARG A 180 -17.14 -6.75 11.06
N VAL A 181 -16.27 -5.79 11.33
CA VAL A 181 -16.51 -4.38 11.02
C VAL A 181 -16.05 -4.08 9.60
N GLU A 182 -16.91 -3.44 8.82
CA GLU A 182 -16.55 -2.92 7.50
C GLU A 182 -15.83 -1.58 7.62
N VAL A 183 -14.65 -1.48 6.99
CA VAL A 183 -13.87 -0.24 6.97
C VAL A 183 -13.48 0.15 5.56
N TRP A 184 -13.38 1.44 5.29
CA TRP A 184 -12.93 1.95 3.99
C TRP A 184 -11.41 1.83 3.83
N VAL A 185 -10.97 1.49 2.62
CA VAL A 185 -9.56 1.58 2.24
C VAL A 185 -9.23 3.01 1.85
N CYS A 186 -8.28 3.64 2.56
CA CYS A 186 -7.88 5.02 2.33
C CYS A 186 -7.43 5.24 0.88
N ARG A 187 -7.98 6.26 0.23
CA ARG A 187 -7.66 6.57 -1.18
C ARG A 187 -6.23 7.05 -1.41
N TRP A 188 -5.66 7.69 -0.40
CA TRP A 188 -4.33 8.24 -0.45
C TRP A 188 -3.24 7.18 -0.26
N CYS A 189 -3.25 6.48 0.88
CA CYS A 189 -2.21 5.53 1.24
C CYS A 189 -2.54 4.06 0.93
N GLY A 190 -3.80 3.72 0.64
CA GLY A 190 -4.24 2.34 0.37
C GLY A 190 -4.37 1.46 1.61
N VAL A 191 -4.24 2.05 2.81
CA VAL A 191 -4.38 1.34 4.09
C VAL A 191 -5.82 1.45 4.60
N PRO A 192 -6.43 0.38 5.13
CA PRO A 192 -7.75 0.44 5.76
C PRO A 192 -7.82 1.46 6.90
N VAL A 193 -8.86 2.28 6.92
CA VAL A 193 -9.10 3.29 7.96
C VAL A 193 -9.77 2.61 9.15
N THR A 194 -8.95 2.07 10.06
CA THR A 194 -9.46 1.45 11.30
C THR A 194 -9.71 2.49 12.39
N GLU A 195 -8.92 3.56 12.41
CA GLU A 195 -8.97 4.63 13.41
C GLU A 195 -8.65 5.97 12.73
N GLY A 196 -9.25 7.08 13.20
CA GLY A 196 -8.87 8.43 12.77
C GLY A 196 -9.32 8.83 11.36
N ALA A 197 -10.56 8.49 10.99
CA ALA A 197 -11.20 8.97 9.76
C ALA A 197 -11.30 10.51 9.72
N ALA A 198 -11.20 11.09 8.53
CA ALA A 198 -11.39 12.53 8.35
C ALA A 198 -12.89 12.90 8.49
N ALA A 199 -13.19 14.01 9.18
CA ALA A 199 -14.56 14.50 9.31
C ALA A 199 -15.15 14.81 7.93
N GLY A 200 -16.34 14.27 7.64
CA GLY A 200 -17.02 14.41 6.34
C GLY A 200 -16.42 13.58 5.20
N ASN A 201 -15.29 12.90 5.40
CA ASN A 201 -14.60 12.09 4.39
C ASN A 201 -14.04 10.79 4.98
N GLU A 202 -14.94 9.83 5.24
CA GLU A 202 -14.60 8.52 5.83
C GLU A 202 -13.63 7.66 5.00
N GLN A 203 -13.41 8.02 3.73
CA GLN A 203 -12.52 7.33 2.80
C GLN A 203 -11.05 7.76 2.92
N PHE A 204 -10.73 8.65 3.86
CA PHE A 204 -9.37 9.12 4.11
C PHE A 204 -9.03 9.12 5.60
N HIS A 205 -7.76 8.85 5.91
CA HIS A 205 -7.20 9.21 7.23
C HIS A 205 -7.13 10.74 7.34
N ARG A 206 -7.29 11.29 8.55
CA ARG A 206 -7.20 12.73 8.81
C ARG A 206 -5.92 13.37 8.24
N ARG A 207 -4.75 12.77 8.47
CA ARG A 207 -3.46 13.26 7.95
C ARG A 207 -3.38 13.16 6.41
N CYS A 208 -3.85 12.06 5.84
CA CYS A 208 -3.87 11.87 4.39
C CYS A 208 -4.77 12.90 3.70
N TYR A 209 -5.91 13.22 4.31
CA TYR A 209 -6.83 14.22 3.80
C TYR A 209 -6.23 15.63 3.83
N GLN A 210 -5.47 15.97 4.88
CA GLN A 210 -4.72 17.24 4.93
C GLN A 210 -3.70 17.36 3.80
N SER A 211 -2.89 16.30 3.56
CA SER A 211 -1.94 16.29 2.44
C SER A 211 -2.65 16.39 1.09
N TYR A 212 -3.78 15.71 0.94
CA TYR A 212 -4.60 15.78 -0.26
C TYR A 212 -5.11 17.20 -0.52
N ASN A 213 -5.67 17.88 0.49
CA ASN A 213 -6.14 19.25 0.37
C ASN A 213 -5.01 20.23 0.03
N LEU A 214 -3.82 20.06 0.63
CA LEU A 214 -2.66 20.88 0.29
C LEU A 214 -2.30 20.75 -1.19
N ILE A 215 -2.34 19.53 -1.73
CA ILE A 215 -2.06 19.27 -3.13
C ILE A 215 -3.14 19.84 -4.05
N LEU A 216 -4.41 19.80 -3.64
CA LEU A 216 -5.49 20.47 -4.37
C LEU A 216 -5.26 21.97 -4.49
N VAL A 217 -4.86 22.63 -3.39
CA VAL A 217 -4.52 24.06 -3.40
C VAL A 217 -3.31 24.34 -4.29
N PHE A 218 -2.26 23.53 -4.17
CA PHE A 218 -1.08 23.65 -5.02
C PHE A 218 -1.40 23.50 -6.51
N PHE A 219 -2.21 22.50 -6.87
CA PHE A 219 -2.70 22.29 -8.23
C PHE A 219 -3.49 23.49 -8.75
N PHE A 220 -4.36 24.07 -7.91
CA PHE A 220 -5.12 25.27 -8.28
C PHE A 220 -4.20 26.47 -8.56
N LEU A 221 -3.20 26.70 -7.71
CA LEU A 221 -2.20 27.77 -7.91
C LEU A 221 -1.36 27.55 -9.18
N LEU A 222 -0.93 26.31 -9.43
CA LEU A 222 -0.23 25.96 -10.66
C LEU A 222 -1.07 26.21 -11.90
N GLY A 223 -2.37 25.92 -11.85
CA GLY A 223 -3.32 26.21 -12.92
C GLY A 223 -3.35 27.70 -13.27
N TRP A 224 -3.43 28.58 -12.26
CA TRP A 224 -3.38 30.04 -12.45
C TRP A 224 -2.06 30.53 -13.01
N LEU A 225 -0.94 29.97 -12.52
CA LEU A 225 0.38 30.29 -13.03
C LEU A 225 0.51 29.90 -14.51
N GLN A 226 0.11 28.68 -14.87
CA GLN A 226 0.14 28.19 -16.24
C GLN A 226 -0.78 28.99 -17.17
N PHE A 227 -1.96 29.37 -16.69
CA PHE A 227 -2.89 30.22 -17.43
C PHE A 227 -2.29 31.61 -17.71
N SER A 228 -1.71 32.24 -16.68
CA SER A 228 -1.04 33.53 -16.79
C SER A 228 0.14 33.48 -17.75
N LEU A 229 0.96 32.44 -17.68
CA LEU A 229 2.07 32.21 -18.62
C LEU A 229 1.58 32.09 -20.07
N GLY A 230 0.48 31.36 -20.30
CA GLY A 230 -0.13 31.24 -21.62
C GLY A 230 -0.60 32.59 -22.19
N ILE A 231 -1.20 33.45 -21.37
CA ILE A 231 -1.65 34.79 -21.77
C ILE A 231 -0.44 35.69 -22.07
N ILE A 232 0.53 35.78 -21.15
CA ILE A 232 1.71 36.64 -21.30
C ILE A 232 2.51 36.24 -22.53
N ALA A 233 2.75 34.94 -22.72
CA ALA A 233 3.45 34.43 -23.89
C ALA A 233 2.73 34.79 -25.19
N SER A 234 1.41 34.60 -25.26
CA SER A 234 0.62 34.95 -26.45
C SER A 234 0.64 36.46 -26.71
N ALA A 235 0.49 37.29 -25.69
CA ALA A 235 0.54 38.75 -25.80
C ALA A 235 1.90 39.25 -26.31
N LEU A 236 3.01 38.69 -25.81
CA LEU A 236 4.36 39.01 -26.30
C LEU A 236 4.52 38.62 -27.77
N ALA A 237 4.03 37.43 -28.15
CA ALA A 237 4.06 36.98 -29.54
C ALA A 237 3.34 37.94 -30.48
N TRP A 238 2.13 38.38 -30.10
CA TRP A 238 1.31 39.28 -30.93
C TRP A 238 1.85 40.70 -30.95
N ARG A 239 2.49 41.17 -29.87
CA ARG A 239 3.03 42.53 -29.80
C ARG A 239 4.23 42.74 -30.74
N TRP A 240 5.06 41.72 -30.91
CA TRP A 240 6.34 41.82 -31.59
C TRP A 240 6.40 41.06 -32.93
N TRP A 241 5.65 39.96 -33.09
CA TRP A 241 5.69 39.10 -34.29
C TRP A 241 4.31 38.92 -34.95
N ARG A 242 3.47 39.96 -34.97
CA ARG A 242 2.11 39.89 -35.56
C ARG A 242 2.06 39.47 -37.04
N PHE A 243 3.14 39.75 -37.77
CA PHE A 243 3.22 39.51 -39.21
C PHE A 243 3.97 38.22 -39.56
N THR A 244 4.57 37.54 -38.58
CA THR A 244 5.31 36.31 -38.82
C THR A 244 4.37 35.12 -38.65
N PRO A 245 3.91 34.46 -39.73
CA PRO A 245 2.88 33.42 -39.64
C PRO A 245 3.32 32.22 -38.79
N MET A 246 4.62 31.90 -38.78
CA MET A 246 5.19 30.83 -37.95
C MET A 246 5.09 31.07 -36.44
N VAL A 247 4.94 32.33 -36.00
CA VAL A 247 4.78 32.70 -34.59
C VAL A 247 3.32 33.02 -34.29
N PHE A 248 2.70 33.87 -35.10
CA PHE A 248 1.36 34.37 -34.85
C PHE A 248 0.28 33.28 -34.94
N GLY A 249 0.32 32.44 -36.00
CA GLY A 249 -0.68 31.39 -36.21
C GLY A 249 -0.73 30.37 -35.06
N PRO A 250 0.41 29.76 -34.69
CA PRO A 250 0.44 28.78 -33.60
C PRO A 250 0.10 29.38 -32.23
N THR A 251 0.53 30.62 -31.95
CA THR A 251 0.21 31.28 -30.67
C THR A 251 -1.26 31.68 -30.56
N LEU A 252 -1.90 32.09 -31.66
CA LEU A 252 -3.35 32.33 -31.70
C LEU A 252 -4.14 31.04 -31.46
N ALA A 253 -3.80 29.95 -32.16
CA ALA A 253 -4.44 28.66 -31.98
C ALA A 253 -4.27 28.14 -30.54
N SER A 254 -3.04 28.25 -30.00
CA SER A 254 -2.72 27.88 -28.62
C SER A 254 -3.51 28.70 -27.59
N PHE A 255 -3.70 30.00 -27.84
CA PHE A 255 -4.52 30.86 -26.99
C PHE A 255 -6.00 30.43 -27.00
N ILE A 256 -6.56 30.10 -28.16
CA ILE A 256 -7.95 29.60 -28.24
C ILE A 256 -8.07 28.26 -27.48
N LEU A 257 -7.12 27.35 -27.68
CA LEU A 257 -7.11 26.05 -27.01
C LEU A 257 -6.93 26.18 -25.48
N LEU A 258 -6.19 27.19 -25.00
CA LEU A 258 -6.08 27.50 -23.57
C LEU A 258 -7.45 27.72 -22.93
N TRP A 259 -8.32 28.51 -23.59
CA TRP A 259 -9.69 28.74 -23.12
C TRP A 259 -10.54 27.48 -23.19
N VAL A 260 -10.41 26.68 -24.24
CA VAL A 260 -11.09 25.37 -24.35
C VAL A 260 -10.68 24.46 -23.18
N VAL A 261 -9.39 24.38 -22.85
CA VAL A 261 -8.89 23.61 -21.71
C VAL A 261 -9.44 24.14 -20.39
N LEU A 262 -9.50 25.47 -20.20
CA LEU A 262 -10.09 26.08 -19.01
C LEU A 262 -11.57 25.74 -18.85
N VAL A 263 -12.35 25.85 -19.93
CA VAL A 263 -13.77 25.44 -19.97
C VAL A 263 -13.89 23.96 -19.61
N MET A 264 -13.07 23.09 -20.22
CA MET A 264 -13.08 21.67 -19.90
C MET A 264 -12.74 21.38 -18.44
N LEU A 265 -11.85 22.15 -17.80
CA LEU A 265 -11.51 22.02 -16.39
C LEU A 265 -12.66 22.44 -15.47
N ILE A 266 -13.35 23.54 -15.78
CA ILE A 266 -14.51 24.04 -15.02
C ILE A 266 -15.68 23.04 -15.11
N PHE A 267 -15.99 22.57 -16.31
CA PHE A 267 -17.07 21.61 -16.53
C PHE A 267 -16.69 20.16 -16.22
N ARG A 268 -15.48 19.91 -15.70
CA ARG A 268 -14.98 18.57 -15.37
C ARG A 268 -15.67 18.03 -14.11
N GLY A 269 -16.94 17.66 -14.25
CA GLY A 269 -17.68 16.94 -13.21
C GLY A 269 -17.12 15.54 -12.95
N ASN A 270 -17.42 15.01 -11.77
CA ASN A 270 -16.85 13.78 -11.21
C ASN A 270 -17.20 12.48 -11.99
N LYS A 271 -17.95 12.57 -13.09
CA LYS A 271 -18.56 11.42 -13.78
C LYS A 271 -17.95 11.06 -15.14
N VAL A 272 -17.26 11.97 -15.85
CA VAL A 272 -16.80 11.72 -17.24
C VAL A 272 -15.28 11.52 -17.34
N ARG A 273 -14.87 10.50 -18.11
CA ARG A 273 -13.47 10.10 -18.30
C ARG A 273 -12.78 10.96 -19.37
N THR A 274 -12.71 12.28 -19.12
CA THR A 274 -12.19 13.27 -20.07
C THR A 274 -10.66 13.32 -20.22
N TYR A 275 -9.92 12.45 -19.53
CA TYR A 275 -8.44 12.43 -19.57
C TYR A 275 -7.86 12.30 -20.98
N GLN A 276 -8.52 11.51 -21.82
CA GLN A 276 -8.06 11.25 -23.19
C GLN A 276 -8.11 12.54 -24.01
N TYR A 277 -9.21 13.30 -23.91
CA TYR A 277 -9.35 14.58 -24.60
C TYR A 277 -8.40 15.64 -24.04
N THR A 278 -8.26 15.74 -22.72
CA THR A 278 -7.29 16.66 -22.11
C THR A 278 -5.86 16.31 -22.52
N TRP A 279 -5.51 15.02 -22.59
CA TRP A 279 -4.20 14.57 -23.05
C TRP A 279 -3.93 14.99 -24.50
N VAL A 280 -4.89 14.75 -25.42
CA VAL A 280 -4.77 15.17 -26.83
C VAL A 280 -4.63 16.69 -26.95
N LEU A 281 -5.43 17.46 -26.21
CA LEU A 281 -5.35 18.93 -26.25
C LEU A 281 -4.02 19.45 -25.75
N GLU A 282 -3.52 18.95 -24.61
CA GLU A 282 -2.21 19.34 -24.07
C GLU A 282 -1.07 18.99 -25.03
N PHE A 283 -1.16 17.86 -25.73
CA PHE A 283 -0.19 17.46 -26.74
C PHE A 283 -0.21 18.39 -27.97
N ILE A 284 -1.40 18.75 -28.46
CA ILE A 284 -1.56 19.71 -29.57
C ILE A 284 -0.99 21.07 -29.17
N ILE A 285 -1.34 21.58 -27.98
CA ILE A 285 -0.84 22.86 -27.48
C ILE A 285 0.69 22.83 -27.38
N LEU A 286 1.28 21.74 -26.86
CA LEU A 286 2.72 21.58 -26.80
C LEU A 286 3.36 21.65 -28.21
N GLY A 287 2.77 20.97 -29.19
CA GLY A 287 3.21 21.02 -30.58
C GLY A 287 3.14 22.43 -31.20
N LEU A 288 2.10 23.20 -30.88
CA LEU A 288 1.93 24.58 -31.35
C LEU A 288 2.98 25.54 -30.80
N TRP A 289 3.63 25.24 -29.67
CA TRP A 289 4.74 26.05 -29.16
C TRP A 289 6.08 25.73 -29.82
N GLY A 290 6.19 24.61 -30.55
CA GLY A 290 7.39 24.23 -31.29
C GLY A 290 7.83 25.28 -32.32
N PRO A 291 6.96 25.68 -33.29
CA PRO A 291 7.34 26.64 -34.33
C PRO A 291 7.77 28.02 -33.80
N PRO A 292 7.07 28.66 -32.83
CA PRO A 292 7.53 29.92 -32.25
C PRO A 292 8.91 29.82 -31.57
N ILE A 293 9.17 28.74 -30.82
CA ILE A 293 10.45 28.53 -30.15
C ILE A 293 11.56 28.31 -31.19
N TYR A 294 11.29 27.48 -32.20
CA TYR A 294 12.24 27.21 -33.28
C TYR A 294 12.60 28.48 -34.06
N TYR A 295 11.59 29.28 -34.44
CA TYR A 295 11.80 30.52 -35.18
C TYR A 295 12.69 31.50 -34.41
N LEU A 296 12.39 31.77 -33.12
CA LEU A 296 13.19 32.67 -32.30
C LEU A 296 14.62 32.12 -32.07
N ALA A 297 14.77 30.82 -31.81
CA ALA A 297 16.09 30.22 -31.61
C ALA A 297 16.93 30.24 -32.89
N HIS A 298 16.32 29.99 -34.04
CA HIS A 298 16.97 30.05 -35.34
C HIS A 298 17.39 31.48 -35.70
N ASP A 299 16.52 32.47 -35.45
CA ASP A 299 16.80 33.88 -35.71
C ASP A 299 18.01 34.39 -34.88
N ILE A 300 18.09 33.99 -33.61
CA ILE A 300 19.24 34.27 -32.75
C ILE A 300 20.52 33.60 -33.28
N ALA A 301 20.42 32.34 -33.71
CA ALA A 301 21.57 31.59 -34.22
C ALA A 301 22.07 32.09 -35.58
N ALA A 302 21.16 32.62 -36.42
CA ALA A 302 21.49 33.17 -37.73
C ALA A 302 22.20 34.54 -37.66
N HIS A 303 22.04 35.28 -36.55
CA HIS A 303 22.63 36.60 -36.35
C HIS A 303 23.51 36.67 -35.10
N PRO A 304 24.62 35.90 -35.04
CA PRO A 304 25.44 35.78 -33.83
C PRO A 304 26.16 37.10 -33.45
N GLU A 305 26.35 38.01 -34.42
CA GLU A 305 27.07 39.27 -34.22
C GLU A 305 26.19 40.38 -33.63
N MET A 306 24.87 40.22 -33.64
CA MET A 306 23.95 41.22 -33.09
C MET A 306 23.58 40.89 -31.64
N PRO A 307 23.60 41.88 -30.72
CA PRO A 307 23.14 41.65 -29.36
C PRO A 307 21.65 41.29 -29.36
N VAL A 308 21.31 40.13 -28.79
CA VAL A 308 19.92 39.66 -28.75
C VAL A 308 19.06 40.66 -27.98
N PRO A 309 17.96 41.17 -28.57
CA PRO A 309 17.09 42.10 -27.89
C PRO A 309 16.48 41.49 -26.62
N LYS A 310 16.35 42.29 -25.56
CA LYS A 310 15.81 41.85 -24.26
C LYS A 310 14.39 41.26 -24.39
N TYR A 311 13.56 41.79 -25.29
CA TYR A 311 12.21 41.28 -25.52
C TYR A 311 12.21 39.88 -26.15
N THR A 312 13.17 39.58 -27.04
CA THR A 312 13.34 38.26 -27.64
C THR A 312 13.76 37.23 -26.61
N GLN A 313 14.70 37.59 -25.72
CA GLN A 313 15.10 36.72 -24.61
C GLN A 313 13.93 36.45 -23.65
N ALA A 314 13.17 37.49 -23.29
CA ALA A 314 12.00 37.35 -22.43
C ALA A 314 10.90 36.49 -23.08
N ALA A 315 10.62 36.69 -24.36
CA ALA A 315 9.66 35.88 -25.11
C ALA A 315 10.10 34.40 -25.18
N LEU A 316 11.36 34.13 -25.53
CA LEU A 316 11.88 32.77 -25.58
C LEU A 316 11.82 32.07 -24.22
N ALA A 317 12.15 32.78 -23.13
CA ALA A 317 12.04 32.26 -21.78
C ALA A 317 10.58 31.92 -21.41
N MET A 318 9.63 32.81 -21.71
CA MET A 318 8.20 32.57 -21.46
C MET A 318 7.65 31.43 -22.31
N PHE A 319 8.06 31.32 -23.58
CA PHE A 319 7.63 30.25 -24.48
C PHE A 319 8.18 28.90 -24.00
N GLY A 320 9.46 28.85 -23.65
CA GLY A 320 10.11 27.66 -23.10
C GLY A 320 9.50 27.23 -21.76
N LEU A 321 9.23 28.17 -20.85
CA LEU A 321 8.60 27.87 -19.57
C LEU A 321 7.17 27.35 -19.75
N ASN A 322 6.37 27.97 -20.63
CA ASN A 322 5.04 27.49 -20.94
C ASN A 322 5.08 26.08 -21.59
N ALA A 323 5.98 25.85 -22.54
CA ALA A 323 6.17 24.55 -23.16
C ALA A 323 6.59 23.48 -22.14
N LEU A 324 7.44 23.83 -21.16
CA LEU A 324 7.82 22.92 -20.08
C LEU A 324 6.61 22.53 -19.21
N PHE A 325 5.78 23.50 -18.82
CA PHE A 325 4.54 23.20 -18.07
C PHE A 325 3.61 22.27 -18.87
N ARG A 326 3.47 22.51 -20.18
CA ARG A 326 2.68 21.66 -21.08
C ARG A 326 3.27 20.26 -21.21
N LEU A 327 4.59 20.13 -21.27
CA LEU A 327 5.27 18.84 -21.30
C LEU A 327 5.00 18.03 -20.02
N VAL A 328 5.12 18.64 -18.84
CA VAL A 328 4.78 17.98 -17.58
C VAL A 328 3.30 17.56 -17.57
N ASN A 329 2.41 18.38 -18.15
CA ASN A 329 1.00 18.03 -18.28
C ASN A 329 0.75 16.82 -19.18
N VAL A 330 1.45 16.74 -20.32
CA VAL A 330 1.39 15.58 -21.22
C VAL A 330 1.90 14.33 -20.51
N LEU A 331 3.03 14.43 -19.80
CA LEU A 331 3.61 13.30 -19.05
C LEU A 331 2.66 12.79 -17.94
N GLY A 332 2.09 13.68 -17.13
CA GLY A 332 1.15 13.26 -16.08
C GLY A 332 -0.15 12.67 -16.62
N ASN A 333 -0.71 13.24 -17.69
CA ASN A 333 -1.88 12.66 -18.37
C ASN A 333 -1.57 11.30 -19.00
N THR A 334 -0.33 11.09 -19.46
CA THR A 334 0.14 9.80 -19.99
C THR A 334 0.18 8.74 -18.88
N VAL A 335 0.72 9.08 -17.70
CA VAL A 335 0.71 8.19 -16.52
C VAL A 335 -0.73 7.85 -16.08
N LEU A 336 -1.65 8.83 -16.13
CA LEU A 336 -3.07 8.61 -15.86
C LEU A 336 -3.74 7.70 -16.90
N PHE A 337 -3.38 7.86 -18.17
CA PHE A 337 -3.88 7.02 -19.26
C PHE A 337 -3.51 5.55 -19.06
N PHE A 338 -2.27 5.27 -18.62
CA PHE A 338 -1.82 3.92 -18.27
C PHE A 338 -2.39 3.37 -16.95
N GLY A 339 -3.24 4.12 -16.25
CA GLY A 339 -3.98 3.63 -15.08
C GLY A 339 -3.12 3.38 -13.84
N TYR A 340 -2.03 4.14 -13.68
CA TYR A 340 -1.13 3.99 -12.53
C TYR A 340 -1.89 4.07 -11.19
N GLU A 341 -1.48 3.26 -10.21
CA GLU A 341 -2.07 3.28 -8.86
C GLU A 341 -1.14 3.99 -7.89
N ILE A 342 -1.56 5.16 -7.42
CA ILE A 342 -0.78 6.02 -6.51
C ILE A 342 -0.43 5.29 -5.20
N THR A 343 -1.30 4.38 -4.74
CA THR A 343 -1.07 3.63 -3.50
C THR A 343 0.11 2.66 -3.60
N LYS A 344 0.64 2.38 -4.80
CA LYS A 344 1.89 1.63 -4.98
C LYS A 344 3.09 2.32 -4.33
N THR A 345 3.07 3.65 -4.20
CA THR A 345 4.11 4.44 -3.52
C THR A 345 4.24 4.09 -2.05
N TYR A 346 3.13 3.74 -1.39
CA TYR A 346 3.08 3.47 0.05
C TYR A 346 3.24 1.98 0.39
N ARG A 347 3.49 1.12 -0.61
CA ARG A 347 3.63 -0.33 -0.37
C ARG A 347 4.97 -0.66 0.28
N PRO A 348 4.97 -1.39 1.40
CA PRO A 348 6.19 -1.85 2.04
C PRO A 348 6.89 -2.92 1.17
N GLY A 349 8.22 -2.86 1.10
CA GLY A 349 9.02 -3.86 0.38
C GLY A 349 9.15 -3.65 -1.13
N ALA A 350 8.85 -2.45 -1.64
CA ALA A 350 9.10 -2.12 -3.04
C ALA A 350 10.62 -2.13 -3.36
N PRO A 351 11.03 -2.64 -4.55
CA PRO A 351 12.42 -2.60 -4.99
C PRO A 351 12.92 -1.15 -5.13
N LEU A 352 14.24 -0.95 -5.04
CA LEU A 352 14.87 0.39 -5.03
C LEU A 352 14.42 1.27 -6.20
N TRP A 353 14.36 0.75 -7.41
CA TRP A 353 13.91 1.51 -8.58
C TRP A 353 12.49 2.04 -8.43
N ARG A 354 11.57 1.26 -7.81
CA ARG A 354 10.20 1.70 -7.55
C ARG A 354 10.12 2.78 -6.49
N LYS A 355 11.09 2.86 -5.57
CA LYS A 355 11.15 3.95 -4.60
C LYS A 355 11.45 5.30 -5.26
N ILE A 356 12.05 5.31 -6.45
CA ILE A 356 12.29 6.53 -7.24
C ILE A 356 11.14 6.76 -8.22
N VAL A 357 10.72 5.74 -8.96
CA VAL A 357 9.69 5.91 -10.00
C VAL A 357 8.31 6.19 -9.42
N ASN A 358 7.93 5.55 -8.31
CA ASN A 358 6.61 5.74 -7.72
C ASN A 358 6.33 7.19 -7.24
N PRO A 359 7.22 7.87 -6.50
CA PRO A 359 7.00 9.26 -6.14
C PRO A 359 7.01 10.18 -7.36
N THR A 360 7.84 9.91 -8.38
CA THR A 360 7.82 10.69 -9.63
C THR A 360 6.49 10.58 -10.35
N PHE A 361 5.93 9.37 -10.50
CA PHE A 361 4.62 9.17 -11.11
C PHE A 361 3.49 9.78 -10.26
N ALA A 362 3.58 9.68 -8.93
CA ALA A 362 2.63 10.36 -8.05
C ALA A 362 2.70 11.88 -8.23
N PHE A 363 3.90 12.46 -8.29
CA PHE A 363 4.10 13.89 -8.55
C PHE A 363 3.49 14.30 -9.90
N LEU A 364 3.75 13.57 -10.98
CA LEU A 364 3.18 13.85 -12.30
C LEU A 364 1.65 13.80 -12.30
N ILE A 365 1.06 12.85 -11.58
CA ILE A 365 -0.41 12.77 -11.42
C ILE A 365 -0.93 13.96 -10.62
N PHE A 366 -0.27 14.35 -9.52
CA PHE A 366 -0.68 15.48 -8.70
C PHE A 366 -0.49 16.84 -9.39
N TRP A 367 0.51 16.94 -10.26
CA TRP A 367 0.71 18.10 -11.13
C TRP A 367 -0.45 18.26 -12.12
N THR A 368 -0.96 17.15 -12.66
CA THR A 368 -1.94 17.18 -13.76
C THR A 368 -3.39 17.11 -13.32
N TYR A 369 -3.71 16.21 -12.40
CA TYR A 369 -5.08 16.00 -11.94
C TYR A 369 -5.12 15.23 -10.61
N PRO A 370 -4.96 15.91 -9.46
CA PRO A 370 -4.98 15.26 -8.15
C PRO A 370 -6.33 14.62 -7.80
N GLN A 371 -7.44 15.14 -8.35
CA GLN A 371 -8.78 14.56 -8.23
C GLN A 371 -8.92 13.16 -8.85
N ALA A 372 -7.90 12.65 -9.56
CA ALA A 372 -7.84 11.24 -9.97
C ALA A 372 -8.01 10.27 -8.77
N LEU A 373 -7.61 10.69 -7.57
CA LEU A 373 -7.73 9.91 -6.33
C LEU A 373 -9.19 9.66 -5.92
N GLU A 374 -10.09 10.60 -6.18
CA GLU A 374 -11.50 10.53 -5.77
C GLU A 374 -12.33 9.59 -6.64
N ARG A 375 -11.83 9.27 -7.84
CA ARG A 375 -12.60 8.47 -8.79
C ARG A 375 -12.80 7.05 -8.31
N ARG A 376 -14.03 6.53 -8.48
CA ARG A 376 -14.32 5.11 -8.34
C ARG A 376 -13.66 4.38 -9.51
N ARG A 377 -12.73 3.48 -9.25
CA ARG A 377 -12.20 2.61 -10.31
C ARG A 377 -13.30 1.64 -10.71
N PRO A 378 -13.54 1.40 -12.01
CA PRO A 378 -14.46 0.37 -12.42
C PRO A 378 -14.02 -0.95 -11.78
N VAL A 379 -14.99 -1.66 -11.23
CA VAL A 379 -14.80 -3.04 -10.81
C VAL A 379 -14.40 -3.77 -12.08
N ILE A 380 -13.13 -4.19 -12.20
CA ILE A 380 -12.85 -5.35 -13.04
C ILE A 380 -13.67 -6.44 -12.39
N SER A 381 -14.84 -6.69 -12.98
CA SER A 381 -15.66 -7.83 -12.68
C SER A 381 -14.83 -9.02 -13.13
N ASP A 382 -14.08 -9.60 -12.20
CA ASP A 382 -13.83 -11.03 -12.26
C ASP A 382 -15.21 -11.68 -11.99
N SER A 383 -16.12 -11.59 -12.97
CA SER A 383 -17.50 -12.08 -12.94
C SER A 383 -17.54 -13.60 -13.11
N THR A 384 -16.63 -14.31 -12.44
CA THR A 384 -16.53 -15.78 -12.55
C THR A 384 -16.54 -16.47 -11.19
N SER A 385 -16.76 -15.77 -10.07
CA SER A 385 -16.81 -16.42 -8.76
C SER A 385 -17.91 -15.97 -7.80
N GLN A 386 -18.86 -15.12 -8.22
CA GLN A 386 -19.99 -14.71 -7.36
C GLN A 386 -21.36 -15.25 -7.79
N ASN A 387 -21.48 -15.90 -8.95
CA ASN A 387 -22.77 -16.46 -9.40
C ASN A 387 -23.09 -17.87 -8.85
N SER A 388 -22.31 -18.38 -7.88
CA SER A 388 -22.50 -19.73 -7.32
C SER A 388 -23.17 -19.74 -5.95
N ALA A 389 -23.44 -18.58 -5.34
CA ALA A 389 -23.98 -18.50 -3.98
C ALA A 389 -25.50 -18.22 -3.92
N ASP A 390 -26.10 -17.75 -5.02
CA ASP A 390 -27.51 -17.31 -5.02
C ASP A 390 -28.48 -18.32 -5.66
N THR A 391 -28.02 -19.51 -6.09
CA THR A 391 -28.86 -20.54 -6.72
C THR A 391 -29.26 -21.71 -5.82
N LEU A 392 -29.01 -21.63 -4.51
CA LEU A 392 -29.26 -22.75 -3.58
C LEU A 392 -30.20 -22.42 -2.42
N SER A 393 -30.97 -21.33 -2.50
CA SER A 393 -31.93 -20.92 -1.46
C SER A 393 -33.41 -20.89 -1.89
N SER A 394 -33.76 -21.30 -3.12
CA SER A 394 -35.15 -21.52 -3.52
C SER A 394 -35.34 -22.96 -3.96
N ASP A 395 -35.63 -23.85 -3.00
CA ASP A 395 -36.50 -25.02 -3.18
C ASP A 395 -36.53 -25.82 -1.87
N ALA A 396 -37.41 -25.41 -0.96
CA ALA A 396 -37.94 -26.26 0.10
C ALA A 396 -39.20 -25.62 0.70
N SER A 397 -40.36 -25.99 0.17
CA SER A 397 -41.63 -25.92 0.89
C SER A 397 -42.43 -27.17 0.53
N PRO A 398 -42.76 -28.05 1.49
CA PRO A 398 -43.62 -29.19 1.22
C PRO A 398 -45.09 -28.79 1.34
N VAL A 399 -45.90 -29.33 0.44
CA VAL A 399 -47.31 -29.66 0.69
C VAL A 399 -47.36 -31.08 1.25
#